data_AF-A0A933CIL1-F1
#
_entry.id   AF-A0A933CIL1-F1
#
_cell.length_a   1.000
_cell.length_b   1.000
_cell.length_c   1.000
_cell.angle_alpha   90.00
_cell.angle_beta   90.00
_cell.angle_gamma   90.00
#
_symmetry.space_group_name_H-M   'P 1'
#
loop_
_entity.id
_entity.type
_entity.pdbx_description
1 polymer ?
#
loop_
_entity_poly.entity_id
_entity_poly.type
_entity_poly.pdbx_seq_one_letter_code
_entity_poly.pdbx_strand_id
1 'polypeptide(L)' 'LADEPTGNLDSATSGKIIDLLVELWRKLHKTIIIVTHDPHVASHAIRTLNFQDGRLVRNHGLAEKSIWTGRGHDNGGV' A
#
# COMPACT_ATOMS: atom_id res chain seq x y z
N LEU A 1 0.71 -1.59 12.46
CA LEU A 1 0.78 -0.14 12.17
C LEU A 1 2.18 0.13 11.66
N ALA A 2 2.31 0.79 10.52
CA ALA A 2 3.59 1.10 9.92
C ALA A 2 3.65 2.59 9.57
N ASP A 3 4.73 3.27 9.98
CA ASP A 3 4.98 4.67 9.67
C ASP A 3 6.13 4.75 8.67
N GLU A 4 5.84 5.22 7.45
CA GLU A 4 6.77 5.29 6.32
C GLU A 4 7.61 4.00 6.09
N PRO A 5 6.98 2.82 5.98
CA PRO A 5 7.70 1.53 5.95
C PRO A 5 8.63 1.34 4.75
N THR A 6 8.49 2.15 3.71
CA THR A 6 9.22 2.03 2.44
C THR A 6 10.08 3.26 2.12
N GLY A 7 10.11 4.29 2.98
CA GLY A 7 10.72 5.59 2.66
C GLY A 7 12.23 5.58 2.37
N ASN A 8 12.95 4.51 2.73
CA ASN A 8 14.39 4.35 2.50
C ASN A 8 14.73 3.14 1.61
N LEU A 9 13.75 2.57 0.91
CA LEU A 9 13.91 1.37 0.09
C LEU A 9 13.80 1.73 -1.40
N ASP A 10 14.53 1.00 -2.25
CA ASP A 10 14.36 1.11 -3.70
C ASP A 10 12.96 0.63 -4.13
N SER A 11 12.52 1.02 -5.33
CA SER A 11 11.17 0.72 -5.81
C SER A 11 10.85 -0.78 -5.86
N ALA A 12 11.83 -1.64 -6.15
CA ALA A 12 11.61 -3.09 -6.24
C ALA A 12 11.46 -3.72 -4.84
N THR A 13 12.30 -3.31 -3.89
CA THR A 13 12.19 -3.77 -2.50
C THR A 13 10.90 -3.26 -1.84
N SER A 14 10.55 -1.99 -2.08
CA SER A 14 9.29 -1.39 -1.62
C SER A 14 8.06 -2.16 -2.12
N GLY A 15 8.04 -2.57 -3.40
CA GLY A 15 6.96 -3.38 -3.96
C GLY A 15 6.73 -4.69 -3.20
N LYS A 16 7.80 -5.42 -2.88
CA LYS A 16 7.72 -6.69 -2.14
C LYS A 16 7.16 -6.51 -0.72
N ILE A 17 7.50 -5.41 -0.05
CA ILE A 17 6.95 -5.10 1.28
C ILE A 17 5.45 -4.82 1.18
N ILE A 18 5.01 -4.07 0.16
CA ILE A 18 3.59 -3.82 -0.06
C ILE A 18 2.84 -5.11 -0.38
N ASP A 19 3.39 -5.99 -1.22
CA ASP A 19 2.80 -7.28 -1.54
C ASP A 19 2.59 -8.14 -0.29
N LEU A 20 3.60 -8.18 0.60
CA LEU A 20 3.50 -8.88 1.87
C LEU A 20 2.40 -8.30 2.76
N LEU A 21 2.31 -6.97 2.87
CA LEU A 21 1.26 -6.31 3.65
C LEU A 21 -0.13 -6.63 3.07
N VAL A 22 -0.30 -6.59 1.75
CA VAL A 22 -1.55 -6.96 1.09
C VAL A 22 -1.90 -8.42 1.36
N GLU A 23 -0.92 -9.32 1.34
CA GLU A 23 -1.12 -10.73 1.67
C GLU A 23 -1.60 -10.92 3.12
N LEU A 24 -0.96 -10.27 4.09
CA LEU A 24 -1.33 -10.34 5.50
C LEU A 24 -2.77 -9.84 5.73
N TRP A 25 -3.18 -8.78 5.03
CA TRP A 25 -4.56 -8.31 5.07
C TRP A 25 -5.54 -9.32 4.46
N ARG A 26 -5.26 -9.83 3.25
CA ARG A 26 -6.17 -10.72 2.51
C ARG A 26 -6.30 -12.11 3.13
N LYS A 27 -5.17 -12.74 3.48
CA LYS A 27 -5.12 -14.13 3.92
C LYS A 27 -5.31 -14.30 5.43
N LEU A 28 -4.75 -13.38 6.21
CA LEU A 28 -4.76 -13.48 7.68
C LEU A 28 -5.77 -12.54 8.33
N HIS A 29 -6.59 -11.85 7.53
CA HIS A 29 -7.63 -10.90 7.98
C HIS A 29 -7.09 -9.85 8.95
N LYS A 30 -5.83 -9.43 8.79
CA LYS A 30 -5.22 -8.42 9.64
C LYS A 30 -5.61 -7.03 9.17
N THR A 31 -6.00 -6.17 10.11
CA THR A 31 -6.16 -4.74 9.84
C THR A 31 -4.79 -4.09 9.71
N ILE A 32 -4.56 -3.39 8.60
CA ILE A 32 -3.31 -2.71 8.31
C ILE A 32 -3.59 -1.22 8.17
N ILE A 33 -2.77 -0.41 8.85
CA ILE A 33 -2.73 1.04 8.74
C ILE A 33 -1.29 1.41 8.38
N ILE A 34 -1.15 2.14 7.28
CA ILE A 34 0.12 2.63 6.75
C ILE A 34 0.01 4.15 6.68
N VAL A 35 1.02 4.83 7.21
CA VAL A 35 1.28 6.24 6.94
C VAL A 35 2.35 6.32 5.86
N THR A 36 2.08 7.06 4.79
CA THR A 36 3.03 7.22 3.69
C THR A 36 2.79 8.53 2.94
N HIS A 37 3.87 9.12 2.44
CA HIS A 37 3.84 10.18 1.44
C HIS A 37 3.92 9.66 -0.01
N ASP A 38 4.09 8.34 -0.22
CA ASP A 38 4.18 7.74 -1.55
C ASP A 38 2.78 7.42 -2.13
N PRO A 39 2.35 8.09 -3.22
CA PRO A 39 1.08 7.80 -3.87
C PRO A 39 0.96 6.36 -4.40
N HIS A 40 2.08 5.74 -4.78
CA HIS A 40 2.10 4.36 -5.25
C HIS A 40 1.68 3.42 -4.12
N VAL A 41 2.27 3.55 -2.92
CA VAL A 41 1.85 2.77 -1.74
C VAL A 41 0.39 3.05 -1.39
N ALA A 42 -0.02 4.31 -1.37
CA ALA A 42 -1.40 4.70 -1.06
C ALA A 42 -2.43 4.09 -2.04
N SER A 43 -2.08 3.91 -3.31
CA SER A 43 -2.96 3.31 -4.33
C SER A 43 -3.30 1.84 -4.08
N HIS A 44 -2.52 1.13 -3.25
CA HIS A 44 -2.79 -0.26 -2.88
C HIS A 44 -3.81 -0.37 -1.74
N ALA A 45 -4.16 0.73 -1.08
CA ALA A 45 -5.11 0.77 0.01
C ALA A 45 -6.57 0.80 -0.49
N ILE A 46 -7.47 0.16 0.25
CA ILE A 46 -8.92 0.22 -0.02
C ILE A 46 -9.48 1.62 0.26
N ARG A 47 -8.84 2.32 1.20
CA ARG A 47 -9.20 3.66 1.65
C ARG A 47 -7.92 4.45 1.87
N THR A 48 -7.93 5.68 1.39
CA THR A 48 -6.87 6.66 1.65
C THR A 48 -7.45 7.83 2.41
N LEU A 49 -6.78 8.22 3.50
CA LEU A 49 -7.12 9.38 4.30
C LEU A 49 -5.97 10.39 4.18
N ASN A 50 -6.26 11.59 3.70
CA ASN A 50 -5.26 12.64 3.58
C ASN A 50 -5.26 13.51 4.84
N PHE A 51 -4.08 13.78 5.38
CA PHE A 51 -3.87 14.72 6.47
C PHE A 51 -3.11 15.94 5.97
N GLN A 52 -3.54 17.12 6.40
CA GLN A 52 -2.86 18.39 6.17
C GLN A 52 -2.91 19.21 7.45
N ASP A 53 -1.76 19.72 7.90
CA ASP A 53 -1.64 20.56 9.11
C ASP A 53 -2.33 19.95 10.35
N GLY A 54 -2.15 18.64 10.55
CA GLY A 54 -2.74 17.90 11.67
C GLY A 54 -4.26 17.67 11.56
N ARG A 55 -4.87 18.03 10.43
CA ARG A 55 -6.31 17.86 10.18
C ARG A 55 -6.54 16.85 9.07
N LEU A 56 -7.53 15.99 9.27
CA LEU A 56 -8.03 15.16 8.19
C LEU A 56 -8.69 16.07 7.15
N VAL A 57 -8.15 16.11 5.94
CA VAL A 57 -8.76 16.82 4.81
C VAL A 57 -9.72 15.89 4.09
N ARG A 58 -10.86 16.44 3.65
CA ARG A 58 -11.94 15.66 3.05
C ARG A 58 -11.51 15.21 1.65
N ASN A 59 -11.00 13.98 1.54
CA ASN A 59 -10.88 13.31 0.25
C ASN A 59 -12.24 12.78 -0.18
N HIS A 60 -12.79 13.35 -1.25
CA HIS A 60 -13.89 12.77 -2.01
C HIS A 60 -13.33 11.65 -2.91
N GLY A 61 -13.24 10.44 -2.37
CA GLY A 61 -12.92 9.27 -3.19
C GLY A 61 -12.67 8.04 -2.32
N LEU A 62 -13.52 7.02 -2.48
CA LEU A 62 -12.98 5.67 -2.44
C LEU A 62 -11.85 5.67 -3.46
N ALA A 63 -10.64 5.21 -3.10
CA ALA A 63 -9.62 4.99 -4.11
C ALA A 63 -10.30 4.19 -5.22
N GLU A 64 -10.37 4.77 -6.44
CA GLU A 64 -10.98 4.08 -7.57
C GLU A 64 -10.39 2.68 -7.58
N LYS A 65 -11.28 1.70 -7.55
CA LYS A 65 -10.97 0.31 -7.22
C LYS A 65 -10.12 -0.29 -8.35
N SER A 66 -8.86 0.11 -8.43
CA SER A 66 -7.81 -0.60 -9.13
C SER A 66 -7.53 -1.82 -8.28
N ILE A 67 -8.35 -2.86 -8.47
CA ILE A 67 -8.08 -4.17 -7.92
C ILE A 67 -6.71 -4.52 -8.49
N TRP A 68 -5.66 -4.37 -7.68
CA TRP A 68 -4.32 -4.77 -8.04
C TRP A 68 -4.39 -6.26 -8.41
N THR A 69 -4.35 -6.52 -9.72
CA THR A 69 -4.28 -7.86 -10.28
C THR A 69 -2.80 -8.20 -10.27
N GLY A 70 -2.33 -8.84 -9.19
CA GLY A 70 -0.93 -9.21 -9.02
C GLY A 70 -0.41 -10.12 -10.13
N ARG A 71 -0.04 -9.54 -11.27
CA ARG A 71 0.64 -10.22 -12.37
C ARG A 71 1.93 -9.48 -12.68
N GLY A 72 3.03 -10.19 -12.47
CA GLY A 72 4.33 -9.86 -13.02
C GLY A 72 5.49 -10.10 -12.06
N HIS A 73 5.77 -11.37 -11.71
CA HIS A 73 7.15 -11.89 -11.71
C HIS A 73 7.15 -13.42 -11.63
N ASP A 74 6.72 -14.02 -12.73
CA ASP A 74 7.31 -15.23 -13.27
C ASP A 74 8.80 -14.98 -13.55
N ASN A 75 9.66 -15.45 -12.66
CA ASN A 75 11.03 -15.84 -13.01
C ASN A 75 11.20 -17.30 -12.64
N GLY A 76 11.09 -18.15 -13.66
CA GLY A 76 11.54 -19.53 -13.61
C GLY A 76 13.05 -19.60 -13.40
N GLY A 77 13.46 -20.64 -12.69
CA GLY A 77 14.84 -21.06 -12.51
C GLY A 77 14.82 -22.30 -11.64
N VAL A 78 15.15 -23.43 -12.28
CA VAL A 78 15.32 -24.77 -11.69
C VAL A 78 16.12 -24.74 -10.39
#